data_AF-A0A1X6X399-F1
#
_entry.id   AF-A0A1X6X399-F1
#
_cell.length_a   1.000
_cell.length_b   1.000
_cell.length_c   1.000
_cell.angle_alpha   90.00
_cell.angle_beta   90.00
_cell.angle_gamma   90.00
#
_symmetry.space_group_name_H-M   'P 1'
#
loop_
_entity.id
_entity.type
_entity.pdbx_description
1 polymer ?
#
loop_
_entity_poly.entity_id
_entity_poly.type
_entity_poly.pdbx_seq_one_letter_code
_entity_poly.pdbx_strand_id
1 'polypeptide(L)'
;MLNRHADTLDEVTVPRLVELDLWAKNSMIRDGRIVAVFDHERAIYGDPLIEAGLTGLDFPFFGDPSDFMAGFGITELTESERTRRCLYSLYLAVIIVVENSYRTGADPGIAVFGREQLDVIMRALGAA
;
A
#
# COMPACT_ATOMS: atom_id res chain seq x y z
N MET A 1 13.61 -14.12 8.24
CA MET A 1 13.80 -12.82 7.58
C MET A 1 12.64 -11.89 7.92
N LEU A 2 11.44 -12.03 7.34
CA LEU A 2 10.29 -11.15 7.64
C LEU A 2 9.92 -11.08 9.13
N ASN A 3 9.96 -12.21 9.82
CA ASN A 3 9.58 -12.30 11.25
C ASN A 3 10.42 -11.40 12.18
N ARG A 4 11.58 -10.91 11.75
CA ARG A 4 12.42 -10.02 12.55
C ARG A 4 11.87 -8.59 12.65
N HIS A 5 10.90 -8.26 11.79
CA HIS A 5 10.22 -6.96 11.70
C HIS A 5 8.82 -7.00 12.32
N ALA A 6 8.42 -8.14 12.89
CA ALA A 6 7.05 -8.37 13.36
C ALA A 6 6.69 -7.45 14.53
N ASP A 7 7.66 -7.10 15.38
CA ASP A 7 7.54 -6.15 16.49
C ASP A 7 7.07 -4.77 16.04
N THR A 8 7.47 -4.32 14.84
CA THR A 8 7.01 -3.03 14.31
C THR A 8 5.50 -2.98 14.13
N LEU A 9 4.84 -4.11 13.87
CA LEU A 9 3.38 -4.21 13.73
C LEU A 9 2.67 -4.06 15.08
N ASP A 10 3.31 -4.44 16.18
CA ASP A 10 2.73 -4.33 17.54
C ASP A 10 2.58 -2.87 17.99
N GLU A 11 3.27 -1.92 17.35
CA GLU A 11 3.12 -0.48 17.61
C GLU A 11 1.73 0.05 17.20
N VAL A 12 1.00 -0.66 16.34
CA VAL A 12 -0.34 -0.29 15.88
C VAL A 12 -1.36 -0.66 16.94
N THR A 13 -1.49 0.20 17.96
CA THR A 13 -2.38 -0.04 19.11
C THR A 13 -3.81 0.46 18.91
N VAL A 14 -4.03 1.34 17.93
CA VAL A 14 -5.35 1.92 17.63
C VAL A 14 -5.65 1.75 16.14
N PRO A 15 -6.40 0.71 15.75
CA PRO A 15 -6.75 0.52 14.35
C PRO A 15 -7.73 1.59 13.87
N ARG A 16 -7.62 1.96 12.59
CA ARG A 16 -8.55 2.85 11.88
C ARG A 16 -9.17 2.11 10.72
N LEU A 17 -10.36 2.55 10.30
CA LEU A 17 -10.93 2.08 9.04
C LEU A 17 -10.04 2.62 7.90
N VAL A 18 -9.51 1.72 7.09
CA VAL A 18 -8.67 1.99 5.92
C VAL A 18 -9.37 1.41 4.71
N GLU A 19 -9.39 2.15 3.61
CA GLU A 19 -10.03 1.70 2.37
C GLU A 19 -9.22 0.58 1.71
N LEU A 20 -7.89 0.65 1.85
CA LEU A 20 -6.88 -0.28 1.31
C LEU A 20 -6.80 -0.28 -0.23
N ASP A 21 -7.79 0.28 -0.91
CA ASP A 21 -7.85 0.46 -2.36
C ASP A 21 -8.12 1.93 -2.77
N LEU A 22 -7.64 2.92 -2.01
CA LEU A 22 -7.88 4.34 -2.31
C LEU A 22 -6.99 4.88 -3.44
N TRP A 23 -7.15 4.31 -4.63
CA TRP A 23 -6.59 4.83 -5.87
C TRP A 23 -7.42 6.00 -6.40
N ALA A 24 -6.81 6.86 -7.23
CA ALA A 24 -7.54 7.96 -7.87
C ALA A 24 -8.81 7.50 -8.60
N LYS A 25 -8.78 6.33 -9.26
CA LYS A 25 -9.94 5.73 -9.95
C LYS A 25 -11.12 5.39 -9.04
N ASN A 26 -10.88 5.17 -7.74
CA ASN A 26 -11.88 4.80 -6.74
C ASN A 26 -12.39 6.02 -5.96
N SER A 27 -12.04 7.23 -6.44
CA SER A 27 -12.49 8.50 -5.86
C SER A 27 -13.18 9.36 -6.91
N MET A 28 -14.26 10.05 -6.51
CA MET A 28 -14.93 11.05 -7.34
C MET A 28 -14.57 12.45 -6.85
N ILE A 29 -14.15 13.31 -7.78
CA ILE A 29 -13.79 14.69 -7.48
C ILE A 29 -14.79 15.63 -8.14
N ARG A 30 -15.28 16.61 -7.38
CA ARG A 30 -16.08 17.74 -7.89
C ARG A 30 -15.60 19.01 -7.22
N ASP A 31 -15.33 20.05 -8.03
CA ASP A 31 -14.84 21.35 -7.56
C ASP A 31 -13.61 21.26 -6.64
N GLY A 32 -12.66 20.40 -7.01
CA GLY A 32 -11.42 20.18 -6.25
C GLY A 32 -11.60 19.45 -4.91
N ARG A 33 -12.78 18.84 -4.65
CA ARG A 33 -13.06 18.09 -3.43
C ARG A 33 -13.45 16.65 -3.75
N ILE A 34 -13.01 15.71 -2.91
CA ILE A 34 -13.51 14.33 -2.93
C ILE A 34 -14.96 14.37 -2.48
N VAL A 35 -15.87 13.89 -3.32
CA VAL A 35 -17.32 13.83 -3.04
C VAL A 35 -17.83 12.41 -2.87
N ALA A 36 -17.07 11.41 -3.27
CA ALA A 36 -17.35 10.00 -3.03
C ALA A 36 -16.08 9.15 -3.11
N VAL A 37 -16.09 8.03 -2.40
CA VAL A 37 -15.15 6.91 -2.50
C VAL A 37 -15.96 5.67 -2.79
N PHE A 38 -15.44 4.77 -3.62
CA PHE A 38 -16.10 3.52 -4.02
C PHE A 38 -15.15 2.34 -3.86
N ASP A 39 -15.69 1.13 -4.04
CA ASP A 39 -14.92 -0.12 -4.09
C ASP A 39 -14.35 -0.58 -2.73
N HIS A 40 -15.18 -0.47 -1.69
CA HIS A 40 -14.87 -0.81 -0.29
C HIS A 40 -14.64 -2.31 -0.03
N GLU A 41 -14.47 -3.16 -1.04
CA GLU A 41 -14.34 -4.62 -0.88
C GLU A 41 -13.07 -5.02 -0.11
N ARG A 42 -12.06 -4.15 -0.11
CA ARG A 42 -10.79 -4.32 0.60
C ARG A 42 -10.72 -3.57 1.92
N ALA A 43 -11.77 -2.83 2.30
CA ALA A 43 -11.71 -2.00 3.49
C ALA A 43 -11.51 -2.85 4.76
N ILE A 44 -10.58 -2.42 5.62
CA ILE A 44 -10.19 -3.13 6.84
C ILE A 44 -10.01 -2.16 8.01
N TYR A 45 -10.09 -2.69 9.24
CA TYR A 45 -9.58 -1.98 10.41
C TYR A 45 -8.10 -2.34 10.61
N GLY A 46 -7.20 -1.36 10.52
CA GLY A 46 -5.77 -1.58 10.60
C GLY A 46 -4.95 -0.31 10.75
N ASP A 47 -3.67 -0.39 10.40
CA ASP A 47 -2.74 0.73 10.36
C ASP A 47 -3.07 1.65 9.17
N PRO A 48 -3.35 2.95 9.35
CA PRO A 48 -3.57 3.90 8.25
C PRO A 48 -2.47 3.90 7.19
N LEU A 49 -1.24 3.55 7.59
CA LEU A 49 -0.14 3.46 6.65
C LEU A 49 -0.43 2.42 5.56
N ILE A 50 -1.19 1.34 5.78
CA ILE A 50 -1.40 0.29 4.76
C ILE A 50 -2.04 0.80 3.45
N GLU A 51 -2.66 1.99 3.47
CA GLU A 51 -3.39 2.56 2.34
C GLU A 51 -2.60 2.62 1.01
N ALA A 52 -3.29 2.27 -0.08
CA ALA A 52 -2.72 2.16 -1.43
C ALA A 52 -2.08 3.45 -1.94
N GLY A 53 -2.61 4.63 -1.55
CA GLY A 53 -2.06 5.93 -1.96
C GLY A 53 -0.65 6.21 -1.45
N LEU A 54 -0.18 5.50 -0.42
CA LEU A 54 1.17 5.63 0.13
C LEU A 54 2.20 4.73 -0.56
N THR A 55 1.77 3.87 -1.48
CA THR A 55 2.63 2.88 -2.16
C THR A 55 3.78 3.51 -2.94
N GLY A 56 3.62 4.75 -3.42
CA GLY A 56 4.68 5.50 -4.10
C GLY A 56 5.96 5.69 -3.27
N LEU A 57 5.87 5.54 -1.94
CA LEU A 57 7.03 5.58 -1.04
C LEU A 57 8.03 4.45 -1.30
N ASP A 58 7.54 3.27 -1.67
CA ASP A 58 8.37 2.06 -1.86
C ASP A 58 8.46 1.63 -3.33
N PHE A 59 7.46 2.01 -4.14
CA PHE A 59 7.37 1.68 -5.56
C PHE A 59 7.31 2.96 -6.40
N PRO A 60 8.48 3.44 -6.91
CA PRO A 60 8.55 4.67 -7.70
C PRO A 60 7.65 4.69 -8.94
N PHE A 61 7.25 3.52 -9.45
CA PHE A 61 6.30 3.37 -10.55
C PHE A 61 4.96 4.05 -10.28
N PHE A 62 4.49 4.09 -9.02
CA PHE A 62 3.23 4.72 -8.65
C PHE A 62 3.32 6.25 -8.49
N GLY A 63 4.49 6.84 -8.74
CA GLY A 63 4.71 8.28 -8.67
C GLY A 63 4.94 8.79 -7.26
N ASP A 64 5.01 10.12 -7.15
CA ASP A 64 5.27 10.82 -5.89
C ASP A 64 4.00 10.85 -5.00
N PRO A 65 4.03 10.26 -3.78
CA PRO A 65 2.90 10.23 -2.88
C PRO A 65 2.77 11.49 -2.00
N SER A 66 3.61 12.51 -2.18
CA SER A 66 3.68 13.67 -1.26
C SER A 66 2.35 14.39 -1.03
N ASP A 67 1.55 14.60 -2.08
CA ASP A 67 0.22 15.21 -1.94
C ASP A 67 -0.75 14.32 -1.15
N PHE A 68 -0.66 13.00 -1.34
CA PHE A 68 -1.45 12.03 -0.58
C PHE A 68 -1.04 12.02 0.89
N MET A 69 0.28 12.01 1.16
CA MET A 69 0.83 12.10 2.52
C MET A 69 0.36 13.36 3.23
N ALA A 70 0.43 14.52 2.58
CA ALA A 70 -0.07 15.78 3.12
C ALA A 70 -1.57 15.72 3.46
N GLY A 71 -2.38 15.13 2.57
CA GLY A 71 -3.81 14.89 2.81
C GLY A 71 -4.10 13.92 3.96
N PHE A 72 -3.21 12.95 4.18
CA PHE A 72 -3.27 12.00 5.31
C PHE A 72 -2.67 12.55 6.61
N GLY A 73 -2.13 13.77 6.59
CA GLY A 73 -1.47 14.39 7.75
C GLY A 73 -0.10 13.79 8.08
N ILE A 74 0.54 13.14 7.10
CA ILE A 74 1.86 12.53 7.21
C ILE A 74 2.88 13.48 6.61
N THR A 75 3.86 13.92 7.40
CA THR A 75 4.98 14.75 6.92
C THR A 75 6.27 13.95 6.81
N GLU A 76 6.49 13.06 7.75
CA GLU A 76 7.65 12.19 7.83
C GLU A 76 7.25 10.86 8.44
N LEU A 77 8.01 9.81 8.14
CA LEU A 77 7.84 8.49 8.74
C LEU A 77 9.03 8.19 9.65
N THR A 78 8.73 7.66 10.83
CA THR A 78 9.73 7.03 11.71
C THR A 78 10.35 5.80 11.03
N GLU A 79 11.42 5.28 11.60
CA GLU A 79 12.07 4.06 11.10
C GLU A 79 11.14 2.83 11.17
N SER A 80 10.37 2.70 12.26
CA SER A 80 9.39 1.61 12.41
C SER A 80 8.23 1.75 11.43
N GLU A 81 7.74 2.97 11.20
CA GLU A 81 6.70 3.26 10.20
C GLU A 81 7.16 2.95 8.77
N ARG A 82 8.41 3.26 8.43
CA ARG A 82 9.01 2.88 7.14
C ARG A 82 9.10 1.36 6.99
N THR A 83 9.48 0.66 8.05
CA THR A 83 9.53 -0.80 8.05
C THR A 83 8.14 -1.40 7.85
N ARG A 84 7.13 -0.94 8.60
CA ARG A 84 5.73 -1.35 8.38
C ARG A 84 5.28 -1.05 6.96
N ARG A 85 5.63 0.12 6.44
CA ARG A 85 5.29 0.53 5.08
C ARG A 85 5.86 -0.43 4.03
N CYS A 86 7.13 -0.82 4.14
CA CYS A 86 7.71 -1.88 3.32
C CYS A 86 6.95 -3.22 3.45
N LEU A 87 6.57 -3.64 4.66
CA LEU A 87 5.79 -4.88 4.87
C LEU A 87 4.43 -4.83 4.18
N TYR A 88 3.75 -3.68 4.20
CA TYR A 88 2.48 -3.47 3.53
C TYR A 88 2.62 -3.41 2.00
N SER A 89 3.71 -2.84 1.48
CA SER A 89 4.00 -2.87 0.05
C SER A 89 4.36 -4.28 -0.44
N LEU A 90 5.00 -5.10 0.41
CA LEU A 90 5.14 -6.54 0.17
C LEU A 90 3.77 -7.23 0.09
N TYR A 91 2.87 -6.92 1.02
CA TYR A 91 1.51 -7.47 1.03
C TYR A 91 0.74 -7.11 -0.26
N LEU A 92 0.82 -5.85 -0.72
CA LEU A 92 0.23 -5.42 -1.99
C LEU A 92 0.84 -6.17 -3.19
N ALA A 93 2.17 -6.35 -3.24
CA ALA A 93 2.81 -7.11 -4.31
C ALA A 93 2.30 -8.56 -4.37
N VAL A 94 2.10 -9.21 -3.21
CA VAL A 94 1.49 -10.54 -3.13
C VAL A 94 0.05 -10.52 -3.65
N ILE A 95 -0.76 -9.54 -3.25
CA ILE A 95 -2.14 -9.37 -3.76
C ILE A 95 -2.14 -9.29 -5.29
N ILE A 96 -1.29 -8.43 -5.87
CA ILE A 96 -1.19 -8.24 -7.33
C ILE A 96 -0.92 -9.56 -8.04
N VAL A 97 0.02 -10.37 -7.53
CA VAL A 97 0.37 -11.67 -8.11
C VAL A 97 -0.77 -12.67 -7.98
N VAL A 98 -1.37 -12.78 -6.80
CA VAL A 98 -2.41 -13.77 -6.51
C VAL A 98 -3.67 -13.44 -7.29
N GLU A 99 -4.17 -12.21 -7.22
CA GLU A 99 -5.42 -11.82 -7.86
C GLU A 99 -5.38 -11.91 -9.38
N ASN A 100 -4.25 -11.60 -10.00
CA ASN A 100 -4.11 -11.72 -11.45
C ASN A 100 -4.43 -13.13 -11.94
N SER A 101 -4.14 -14.16 -11.12
CA SER A 101 -4.44 -15.56 -11.44
C SER A 101 -5.93 -15.90 -11.43
N TYR A 102 -6.75 -15.13 -10.71
CA TYR A 102 -8.19 -15.35 -10.57
C TYR A 102 -9.05 -14.34 -11.35
N ARG A 103 -8.45 -13.25 -11.81
CA ARG A 103 -9.16 -12.19 -12.52
C ARG A 103 -9.32 -12.55 -14.01
N THR A 104 -10.57 -12.66 -14.44
CA THR A 104 -10.88 -13.00 -15.83
C THR A 104 -10.41 -11.89 -16.77
N GLY A 105 -9.63 -12.26 -17.80
CA GLY A 105 -9.10 -11.30 -18.78
C GLY A 105 -7.97 -10.41 -18.26
N ALA A 106 -7.36 -10.76 -17.13
CA ALA A 106 -6.24 -9.99 -16.60
C ALA A 106 -5.00 -10.07 -17.50
N ASP A 107 -4.29 -8.96 -17.62
CA ASP A 107 -3.01 -8.89 -18.31
C ASP A 107 -1.95 -9.67 -17.51
N PRO A 108 -1.30 -10.70 -18.08
CA PRO A 108 -0.21 -11.43 -17.42
C PRO A 108 0.96 -10.53 -17.00
N GLY A 109 1.16 -9.39 -17.67
CA GLY A 109 2.18 -8.40 -17.33
C GLY A 109 2.02 -7.84 -15.92
N ILE A 110 0.79 -7.77 -15.40
CA ILE A 110 0.53 -7.32 -14.03
C ILE A 110 1.09 -8.32 -13.00
N ALA A 111 0.97 -9.63 -13.24
CA ALA A 111 1.57 -10.64 -12.36
C ALA A 111 3.10 -10.60 -12.41
N VAL A 112 3.68 -10.36 -13.59
CA VAL A 112 5.14 -10.19 -13.74
C VAL A 112 5.61 -8.97 -12.94
N PHE A 113 4.95 -7.82 -13.12
CA PHE A 113 5.21 -6.61 -12.33
C PHE A 113 5.13 -6.87 -10.82
N GLY A 114 4.08 -7.55 -10.36
CA GLY A 114 3.92 -7.91 -8.94
C GLY A 114 5.08 -8.76 -8.39
N ARG A 115 5.60 -9.71 -9.18
CA ARG A 115 6.77 -10.51 -8.80
C ARG A 115 8.06 -9.70 -8.75
N GLU A 116 8.25 -8.79 -9.71
CA GLU A 116 9.41 -7.89 -9.71
C GLU A 116 9.40 -6.96 -8.48
N GLN A 117 8.24 -6.40 -8.15
CA GLN A 117 8.07 -5.57 -6.95
C GLN A 117 8.30 -6.38 -5.66
N LEU A 118 7.86 -7.64 -5.62
CA LEU A 118 8.12 -8.56 -4.50
C LEU A 118 9.63 -8.74 -4.29
N ASP A 119 10.41 -8.98 -5.35
CA ASP A 119 11.87 -9.13 -5.26
C ASP A 119 12.56 -7.85 -4.77
N VAL A 120 12.09 -6.68 -5.20
CA VAL A 120 12.61 -5.38 -4.74
C VAL A 120 12.41 -5.21 -3.23
N ILE A 121 11.19 -5.42 -2.73
CA ILE A 121 10.88 -5.22 -1.31
C ILE A 121 11.54 -6.28 -0.44
N MET A 122 11.60 -7.53 -0.88
CA MET A 122 12.29 -8.58 -0.14
C MET A 122 13.78 -8.26 0.03
N ARG A 123 14.44 -7.70 -0.99
CA ARG A 123 15.83 -7.23 -0.85
C ARG A 123 15.95 -6.08 0.16
N ALA A 124 15.06 -5.09 0.09
CA ALA A 124 15.07 -3.95 1.02
C ALA A 124 14.89 -4.40 2.48
N LEU A 125 13.89 -5.24 2.76
CA LEU A 125 13.64 -5.83 4.08
C LEU A 125 14.79 -6.75 4.55
N GLY A 126 15.62 -7.24 3.62
CA GLY A 126 16.78 -8.06 3.93
C GLY A 126 18.00 -7.29 4.37
N ALA A 127 18.21 -6.13 3.75
CA ALA A 127 19.37 -5.26 3.99
C ALA A 127 19.21 -4.36 5.21
N ALA A 128 17.97 -4.06 5.62
CA ALA A 128 17.67 -3.40 6.89
C ALA A 128 18.10 -4.25 8.10
#